data_AF-A0A1G0A2X6-F1
#
_entry.id   AF-A0A1G0A2X6-F1
#
_cell.length_a   1.000
_cell.length_b   1.000
_cell.length_c   1.000
_cell.angle_alpha   90.00
_cell.angle_beta   90.00
_cell.angle_gamma   90.00
#
_symmetry.space_group_name_H-M   'P 1'
#
loop_
_entity.id
_entity.type
_entity.pdbx_description
1 polymer ?
#
loop_
_entity_poly.entity_id
_entity_poly.type
_entity_poly.pdbx_seq_one_letter_code
_entity_poly.pdbx_strand_id
1 'polypeptide(L)'
;MDKYFRHIRRYFVGLVFLVLAGWGVMEMIYSELPAGLRLIAAGSFGVLGLAGLILPRGSGWRAGCFISVFVLVPACWLAQSPSNDRDWQPDVAKLPYAGGSGGSVTIHNIRDCDYRTEDDYTVRHYDRTFELGSLRSMDLFLVDWGAPQIAHTMLSFGFGGDKYVCFSIETRRTKGERYSSVGGFFRQYELNYIVADERDVVLLRANYRKGEDVYLYRLNAPPELIRKVFMDYLVSVNRLRERPEWYNALTANCTTAVWKHIAPYYRGAKFDWRILASGHV
;
A
#
# COMPACT_ATOMS: atom_id res chain seq x y z
N MET A 1 26.88 28.80 28.94
CA MET A 1 26.19 27.63 28.34
C MET A 1 24.70 27.88 28.10
N ASP A 2 23.97 28.54 29.01
CA ASP A 2 22.51 28.69 28.93
C ASP A 2 21.92 29.40 27.70
N LYS A 3 22.63 30.38 27.11
CA LYS A 3 22.14 31.07 25.89
C LYS A 3 22.22 30.16 24.66
N TYR A 4 23.27 29.36 24.55
CA TYR A 4 23.48 28.43 23.43
C TYR A 4 22.43 27.32 23.41
N PHE A 5 22.16 26.70 24.57
CA PHE A 5 21.07 25.73 24.74
C PHE A 5 19.69 26.32 24.43
N ARG A 6 19.46 27.59 24.76
CA ARG A 6 18.20 28.29 24.46
C ARG A 6 17.98 28.50 22.97
N HIS A 7 19.04 28.83 22.22
CA HIS A 7 18.98 28.95 20.77
C HIS A 7 18.76 27.60 20.10
N ILE A 8 19.53 26.57 20.48
CA ILE A 8 19.34 25.20 19.95
C ILE A 8 17.91 24.72 20.20
N ARG A 9 17.40 24.86 21.43
CA ARG A 9 16.03 24.47 21.76
C ARG A 9 15.00 25.21 20.90
N ARG A 10 15.19 26.51 20.67
CA ARG A 10 14.29 27.32 19.83
C ARG A 10 14.32 26.86 18.37
N TYR A 11 15.50 26.58 17.81
CA TYR A 11 15.61 26.07 16.44
C TYR A 11 15.02 24.67 16.30
N PHE A 12 15.30 23.78 17.24
CA PHE A 12 14.74 22.43 17.26
C PHE A 12 13.20 22.46 17.33
N VAL A 13 12.63 23.23 18.26
CA VAL A 13 11.17 23.39 18.37
C VAL A 13 10.58 24.01 17.11
N GLY A 14 11.26 24.99 16.50
CA GLY A 14 10.84 25.57 15.23
C GLY A 14 10.86 24.56 14.07
N LEU A 15 11.88 23.70 14.01
CA LEU A 15 11.98 22.64 13.00
C LEU A 15 10.89 21.59 13.17
N VAL A 16 10.71 21.05 14.38
CA VAL A 16 9.64 20.09 14.70
C VAL A 16 8.28 20.69 14.33
N PHE A 17 8.10 21.97 14.63
CA PHE A 17 6.90 22.69 14.28
C PHE A 17 6.66 22.77 12.76
N LEU A 18 7.68 23.14 11.98
CA LEU A 18 7.58 23.18 10.51
C LEU A 18 7.27 21.81 9.92
N VAL A 19 7.85 20.74 10.47
CA VAL A 19 7.58 19.36 10.04
C VAL A 19 6.12 18.99 10.32
N LEU A 20 5.59 19.28 11.51
CA LEU A 20 4.19 18.99 11.85
C LEU A 20 3.22 19.84 11.04
N ALA A 21 3.55 21.11 10.78
CA ALA A 21 2.73 21.99 9.94
C ALA A 21 2.70 21.48 8.49
N GLY A 22 3.87 21.13 7.94
CA GLY A 22 3.97 20.53 6.61
C GLY A 22 3.21 19.20 6.53
N TRP A 23 3.36 18.33 7.53
CA TRP A 23 2.62 17.07 7.60
C TRP A 23 1.11 17.27 7.65
N GLY A 24 0.61 18.20 8.45
CA GLY A 24 -0.82 18.49 8.54
C GLY A 24 -1.39 19.13 7.26
N VAL A 25 -0.61 19.96 6.55
CA VAL A 25 -0.99 20.45 5.20
C VAL A 25 -1.14 19.28 4.24
N MET A 26 -0.18 18.35 4.24
CA MET A 26 -0.22 17.17 3.37
C MET A 26 -1.39 16.26 3.71
N GLU A 27 -1.68 16.03 4.99
CA GLU A 27 -2.87 15.30 5.43
C GLU A 27 -4.16 15.92 4.89
N MET A 28 -4.30 17.25 4.92
CA MET A 28 -5.50 17.91 4.36
C MET A 28 -5.61 17.76 2.84
N ILE A 29 -4.48 17.77 2.13
CA ILE A 29 -4.43 17.55 0.67
C ILE A 29 -4.86 16.12 0.31
N TYR A 30 -4.48 15.14 1.13
CA TYR A 30 -4.78 13.71 0.90
C TYR A 30 -6.03 13.21 1.63
N SER A 31 -6.67 14.07 2.42
CA SER A 31 -7.92 13.74 3.13
C SER A 31 -9.08 13.44 2.18
N GLU A 32 -10.09 12.76 2.71
CA GLU A 32 -11.33 12.46 1.99
C GLU A 32 -12.26 13.68 1.79
N LEU A 33 -11.84 14.88 2.19
CA LEU A 33 -12.64 16.10 2.01
C LEU A 33 -13.00 16.34 0.53
N PRO A 34 -14.07 17.05 0.20
CA PRO A 34 -14.31 17.53 -1.17
C PRO A 34 -13.13 18.38 -1.68
N ALA A 35 -12.80 18.29 -2.97
CA ALA A 35 -11.59 18.89 -3.54
C ALA A 35 -11.40 20.39 -3.21
N GLY A 36 -12.48 21.19 -3.27
CA GLY A 36 -12.44 22.60 -2.89
C GLY A 36 -12.16 22.83 -1.40
N LEU A 37 -12.71 21.97 -0.53
CA LEU A 37 -12.49 22.04 0.91
C LEU A 37 -11.07 21.59 1.30
N ARG A 38 -10.46 20.63 0.57
CA ARG A 38 -9.07 20.20 0.80
C ARG A 38 -8.11 21.37 0.74
N LEU A 39 -8.19 22.15 -0.36
CA LEU A 39 -7.28 23.28 -0.58
C LEU A 39 -7.51 24.41 0.42
N ILE A 40 -8.77 24.68 0.77
CA ILE A 40 -9.11 25.70 1.78
C ILE A 40 -8.60 25.26 3.16
N ALA A 41 -8.81 24.00 3.55
CA ALA A 41 -8.36 23.46 4.82
C ALA A 41 -6.83 23.43 4.91
N ALA A 42 -6.16 22.94 3.86
CA ALA A 42 -4.70 22.93 3.76
C ALA A 42 -4.11 24.34 3.83
N GLY A 43 -4.66 25.29 3.06
CA GLY A 43 -4.23 26.68 3.07
C GLY A 43 -4.45 27.34 4.43
N SER A 44 -5.62 27.13 5.04
CA SER A 44 -5.94 27.66 6.38
C SER A 44 -5.01 27.09 7.44
N PHE A 45 -4.75 25.77 7.42
CA PHE A 45 -3.84 25.12 8.35
C PHE A 45 -2.39 25.62 8.18
N GLY A 46 -1.93 25.79 6.93
CA GLY A 46 -0.62 26.34 6.63
C GLY A 46 -0.46 27.80 7.11
N VAL A 47 -1.45 28.65 6.83
CA VAL A 47 -1.47 30.06 7.28
C VAL A 47 -1.48 30.15 8.80
N LEU A 48 -2.34 29.36 9.46
CA LEU A 48 -2.36 29.28 10.92
C LEU A 48 -1.00 28.84 11.45
N GLY A 49 -0.39 27.81 10.85
CA GLY A 49 0.93 27.32 11.23
C GLY A 49 2.03 28.39 11.14
N LEU A 50 2.08 29.13 10.03
CA LEU A 50 3.01 30.24 9.86
C LEU A 50 2.75 31.39 10.85
N ALA A 51 1.48 31.73 11.09
CA ALA A 51 1.10 32.75 12.06
C ALA A 51 1.59 32.38 13.49
N GLY A 52 1.54 31.10 13.87
CA GLY A 52 2.06 30.65 15.17
C GLY A 52 3.57 30.72 15.34
N LEU A 53 4.35 30.82 14.25
CA LEU A 53 5.80 31.07 14.30
C LEU A 53 6.13 32.55 14.54
N ILE A 54 5.28 33.46 14.06
CA ILE A 54 5.51 34.92 14.02
C ILE A 54 4.86 35.63 15.21
N LEU A 55 3.67 35.18 15.64
CA LEU A 55 2.90 35.85 16.68
C LEU A 55 3.57 35.75 18.08
N PRO A 56 3.55 36.84 18.87
CA PRO A 56 4.22 36.87 20.18
C PRO A 56 3.60 35.86 21.15
N ARG A 57 4.45 35.05 21.78
CA ARG A 57 4.13 33.97 22.74
C ARG A 57 3.67 34.46 24.12
N GLY A 58 3.02 35.63 24.18
CA GLY A 58 2.68 36.31 25.44
C GLY A 58 1.31 35.95 26.02
N SER A 59 0.47 35.22 25.28
CA SER A 59 -0.89 34.89 25.71
C SER A 59 -1.13 33.39 25.71
N GLY A 60 -1.31 32.80 26.89
CA GLY A 60 -1.51 31.36 27.08
C GLY A 60 -2.67 30.78 26.27
N TRP A 61 -3.74 31.56 26.04
CA TRP A 61 -4.88 31.11 25.22
C TRP A 61 -4.53 30.95 23.74
N ARG A 62 -3.65 31.81 23.19
CA ARG A 62 -3.21 31.71 21.78
C ARG A 62 -2.36 30.46 21.58
N ALA A 63 -1.47 30.16 22.53
CA ALA A 63 -0.73 28.91 22.54
C ALA A 63 -1.64 27.70 22.69
N GLY A 64 -2.67 27.78 23.55
CA GLY A 64 -3.68 26.75 23.74
C GLY A 64 -4.44 26.41 22.45
N CYS A 65 -5.12 27.39 21.83
CA CYS A 65 -5.88 27.18 20.58
C CYS A 65 -5.00 26.59 19.46
N PHE A 66 -3.75 27.04 19.39
CA PHE A 66 -2.79 26.57 18.41
C PHE A 66 -2.38 25.11 18.66
N ILE A 67 -2.01 24.77 19.89
CA ILE A 67 -1.71 23.38 20.28
C ILE A 67 -2.93 22.49 20.01
N SER A 68 -4.15 22.95 20.31
CA SER A 68 -5.37 22.18 20.03
C SER A 68 -5.50 21.82 18.56
N VAL A 69 -5.32 22.77 17.63
CA VAL A 69 -5.40 22.48 16.17
C VAL A 69 -4.33 21.46 15.74
N PHE A 70 -3.11 21.58 16.27
CA PHE A 70 -2.00 20.69 15.95
C PHE A 70 -2.09 19.31 16.63
N VAL A 71 -2.91 19.16 17.67
CA VAL A 71 -3.24 17.87 18.30
C VAL A 71 -4.47 17.23 17.63
N LEU A 72 -5.46 18.04 17.28
CA LEU A 72 -6.70 17.58 16.67
C LEU A 72 -6.47 16.91 15.32
N VAL A 73 -5.63 17.49 14.44
CA VAL A 73 -5.40 16.89 13.11
C VAL A 73 -4.78 15.49 13.20
N PRO A 74 -3.65 15.27 13.93
CA PRO A 74 -3.14 13.92 14.15
C PRO A 74 -4.15 13.00 14.86
N ALA A 75 -4.93 13.51 15.82
CA ALA A 75 -5.93 12.70 16.52
C ALA A 75 -7.05 12.23 15.57
N CYS A 76 -7.56 13.12 14.72
CA CYS A 76 -8.53 12.78 13.68
C CYS A 76 -7.93 11.77 12.69
N TRP A 77 -6.69 11.97 12.25
CA TRP A 77 -5.99 11.02 11.39
C TRP A 77 -5.85 9.64 12.02
N LEU A 78 -5.43 9.57 13.30
CA LEU A 78 -5.30 8.32 14.04
C LEU A 78 -6.64 7.62 14.24
N ALA A 79 -7.74 8.36 14.38
CA ALA A 79 -9.08 7.84 14.55
C ALA A 79 -9.70 7.26 13.26
N GLN A 80 -9.12 7.54 12.08
CA GLN A 80 -9.59 6.95 10.83
C GLN A 80 -9.40 5.42 10.85
N SER A 81 -10.48 4.69 10.56
CA SER A 81 -10.48 3.23 10.50
C SER A 81 -10.62 2.77 9.05
N PRO A 82 -9.82 1.77 8.62
CA PRO A 82 -9.96 1.20 7.29
C PRO A 82 -11.30 0.47 7.20
N SER A 83 -11.88 0.38 6.00
CA SER A 83 -13.17 -0.27 5.79
C SER A 83 -13.10 -1.23 4.60
N ASN A 84 -13.94 -2.27 4.61
CA ASN A 84 -14.21 -3.09 3.43
C ASN A 84 -15.47 -2.64 2.67
N ASP A 85 -16.24 -1.72 3.26
CA ASP A 85 -17.53 -1.25 2.78
C ASP A 85 -17.41 0.21 2.30
N ARG A 86 -16.78 0.40 1.14
CA ARG A 86 -16.71 1.68 0.43
C ARG A 86 -17.17 1.52 -1.01
N ASP A 87 -17.37 2.62 -1.71
CA ASP A 87 -17.64 2.61 -3.14
C ASP A 87 -16.34 2.36 -3.92
N TRP A 88 -15.91 1.10 -3.97
CA TRP A 88 -14.67 0.67 -4.60
C TRP A 88 -14.69 0.77 -6.12
N GLN A 89 -13.51 0.92 -6.72
CA GLN A 89 -13.35 0.73 -8.16
C GLN A 89 -13.71 -0.71 -8.55
N PRO A 90 -14.26 -0.94 -9.77
CA PRO A 90 -14.78 -2.24 -10.17
C PRO A 90 -13.76 -3.39 -10.07
N ASP A 91 -12.48 -3.11 -10.36
CA ASP A 91 -11.38 -4.06 -10.38
C ASP A 91 -10.90 -4.50 -8.98
N VAL A 92 -11.33 -3.80 -7.93
CA VAL A 92 -10.98 -4.09 -6.52
C VAL A 92 -12.20 -4.14 -5.59
N ALA A 93 -13.40 -4.19 -6.18
CA ALA A 93 -14.65 -4.19 -5.43
C ALA A 93 -14.89 -5.51 -4.66
N LYS A 94 -14.52 -6.65 -5.26
CA LYS A 94 -14.63 -7.97 -4.61
C LYS A 94 -13.31 -8.37 -3.99
N LEU A 95 -13.36 -8.81 -2.74
CA LEU A 95 -12.20 -9.36 -2.05
C LEU A 95 -12.09 -10.87 -2.27
N PRO A 96 -10.89 -11.38 -2.57
CA PRO A 96 -10.62 -12.80 -2.60
C PRO A 96 -10.63 -13.39 -1.19
N TYR A 97 -10.86 -14.69 -1.13
CA TYR A 97 -10.68 -15.50 0.07
C TYR A 97 -10.38 -16.92 -0.31
N ALA A 98 -9.78 -17.67 0.59
CA ALA A 98 -9.46 -19.05 0.38
C ALA A 98 -9.96 -19.91 1.54
N GLY A 99 -10.53 -21.06 1.20
CA GLY A 99 -10.92 -22.08 2.15
C GLY A 99 -10.43 -23.44 1.65
N GLY A 100 -10.15 -24.34 2.57
CA GLY A 100 -9.70 -25.67 2.19
C GLY A 100 -9.42 -26.54 3.41
N SER A 101 -9.45 -27.84 3.18
CA SER A 101 -9.12 -28.85 4.18
C SER A 101 -8.25 -29.93 3.53
N GLY A 102 -7.19 -30.35 4.21
CA GLY A 102 -6.32 -31.42 3.71
C GLY A 102 -5.29 -30.95 2.67
N GLY A 103 -5.24 -31.63 1.52
CA GLY A 103 -4.22 -31.48 0.48
C GLY A 103 -4.52 -30.43 -0.61
N SER A 104 -5.68 -29.77 -0.56
CA SER A 104 -6.13 -28.81 -1.57
C SER A 104 -6.66 -27.53 -0.95
N VAL A 105 -6.73 -26.47 -1.76
CA VAL A 105 -7.29 -25.18 -1.37
C VAL A 105 -8.17 -24.62 -2.48
N THR A 106 -9.33 -24.11 -2.13
CA THR A 106 -10.21 -23.38 -3.04
C THR A 106 -10.04 -21.89 -2.80
N ILE A 107 -9.64 -21.18 -3.85
CA ILE A 107 -9.59 -19.72 -3.84
C ILE A 107 -10.83 -19.22 -4.55
N HIS A 108 -11.54 -18.32 -3.89
CA HIS A 108 -12.75 -17.68 -4.36
C HIS A 108 -12.48 -16.24 -4.78
N ASN A 109 -13.26 -15.76 -5.74
CA ASN A 109 -13.12 -14.44 -6.36
C ASN A 109 -11.70 -14.20 -6.94
N ILE A 110 -11.15 -15.18 -7.65
CA ILE A 110 -9.94 -14.97 -8.45
C ILE A 110 -10.30 -14.03 -9.60
N ARG A 111 -9.60 -12.92 -9.71
CA ARG A 111 -9.85 -11.89 -10.72
C ARG A 111 -9.33 -12.31 -12.09
N ASP A 112 -10.11 -12.02 -13.11
CA ASP A 112 -9.81 -12.25 -14.53
C ASP A 112 -10.34 -11.07 -15.35
N CYS A 113 -9.59 -9.96 -15.33
CA CYS A 113 -9.90 -8.80 -16.16
C CYS A 113 -9.59 -9.07 -17.64
N ASP A 114 -10.55 -8.73 -18.50
CA ASP A 114 -10.42 -8.76 -19.95
C ASP A 114 -10.29 -7.33 -20.49
N TYR A 115 -9.05 -6.95 -20.85
CA TYR A 115 -8.65 -5.59 -21.20
C TYR A 115 -8.79 -5.30 -22.69
N ARG A 116 -9.21 -4.07 -23.00
CA ARG A 116 -9.14 -3.46 -24.35
C ARG A 116 -8.16 -2.29 -24.35
N THR A 117 -8.12 -1.54 -23.26
CA THR A 117 -7.10 -0.53 -22.93
C THR A 117 -6.77 -0.60 -21.43
N GLU A 118 -5.88 0.28 -20.94
CA GLU A 118 -5.61 0.38 -19.50
C GLU A 118 -6.88 0.68 -18.68
N ASP A 119 -7.73 1.60 -19.15
CA ASP A 119 -8.95 2.03 -18.46
C ASP A 119 -10.26 1.41 -18.98
N ASP A 120 -10.22 0.62 -20.05
CA ASP A 120 -11.39 -0.09 -20.61
C ASP A 120 -11.18 -1.59 -20.50
N TYR A 121 -11.88 -2.20 -19.54
CA TYR A 121 -11.79 -3.62 -19.24
C TYR A 121 -13.09 -4.16 -18.64
N THR A 122 -13.26 -5.48 -18.74
CA THR A 122 -14.38 -6.20 -18.13
C THR A 122 -13.85 -7.03 -16.98
N VAL A 123 -14.32 -6.75 -15.76
CA VAL A 123 -13.88 -7.49 -14.57
C VAL A 123 -14.70 -8.77 -14.41
N ARG A 124 -14.04 -9.93 -14.53
CA ARG A 124 -14.64 -11.23 -14.19
C ARG A 124 -13.99 -11.79 -12.92
N HIS A 125 -14.73 -12.68 -12.28
CA HIS A 125 -14.24 -13.42 -11.13
C HIS A 125 -14.65 -14.89 -11.26
N TYR A 126 -13.79 -15.79 -10.84
CA TYR A 126 -14.10 -17.22 -10.77
C TYR A 126 -13.48 -17.85 -9.52
N ASP A 127 -13.95 -19.05 -9.19
CA ASP A 127 -13.45 -19.84 -8.08
C ASP A 127 -12.68 -21.04 -8.65
N ARG A 128 -11.56 -21.40 -8.02
CA ARG A 128 -10.77 -22.56 -8.45
C ARG A 128 -10.14 -23.27 -7.26
N THR A 129 -10.18 -24.60 -7.31
CA THR A 129 -9.48 -25.48 -6.38
C THR A 129 -8.11 -25.85 -6.93
N PHE A 130 -7.10 -25.75 -6.08
CA PHE A 130 -5.71 -26.06 -6.36
C PHE A 130 -5.22 -27.17 -5.42
N GLU A 131 -4.62 -28.20 -6.00
CA GLU A 131 -3.97 -29.27 -5.24
C GLU A 131 -2.59 -28.82 -4.78
N LEU A 132 -2.35 -28.77 -3.47
CA LEU A 132 -1.07 -28.32 -2.89
C LEU A 132 0.09 -29.26 -3.25
N GLY A 133 -0.20 -30.54 -3.53
CA GLY A 133 0.78 -31.51 -4.02
C GLY A 133 1.25 -31.22 -5.45
N SER A 134 0.52 -30.39 -6.20
CA SER A 134 0.86 -29.96 -7.56
C SER A 134 1.57 -28.62 -7.59
N LEU A 135 1.77 -27.93 -6.45
CA LEU A 135 2.54 -26.68 -6.40
C LEU A 135 4.01 -26.94 -6.76
N ARG A 136 4.51 -26.27 -7.80
CA ARG A 136 5.83 -26.50 -8.41
C ARG A 136 6.75 -25.29 -8.41
N SER A 137 6.22 -24.09 -8.66
CA SER A 137 7.04 -22.88 -8.80
C SER A 137 6.50 -21.72 -7.98
N MET A 138 7.42 -20.80 -7.68
CA MET A 138 7.14 -19.48 -7.16
C MET A 138 7.98 -18.52 -7.98
N ASP A 139 7.32 -17.60 -8.67
CA ASP A 139 7.93 -16.72 -9.65
C ASP A 139 7.68 -15.26 -9.25
N LEU A 140 8.71 -14.43 -9.32
CA LEU A 140 8.65 -13.01 -8.99
C LEU A 140 8.55 -12.19 -10.28
N PHE A 141 7.51 -11.39 -10.39
CA PHE A 141 7.44 -10.33 -11.37
C PHE A 141 7.89 -9.02 -10.74
N LEU A 142 8.80 -8.31 -11.40
CA LEU A 142 9.23 -6.95 -11.08
C LEU A 142 8.81 -6.05 -12.23
N VAL A 143 8.12 -4.96 -11.92
CA VAL A 143 7.54 -4.04 -12.90
C VAL A 143 8.13 -2.67 -12.63
N ASP A 144 8.96 -2.19 -13.54
CA ASP A 144 9.53 -0.84 -13.51
C ASP A 144 8.65 0.08 -14.35
N TRP A 145 8.11 1.15 -13.75
CA TRP A 145 7.31 2.17 -14.44
C TRP A 145 8.06 3.50 -14.62
N GLY A 146 9.39 3.48 -14.52
CA GLY A 146 10.26 4.65 -14.67
C GLY A 146 10.37 5.52 -13.41
N ALA A 147 9.86 5.06 -12.25
CA ALA A 147 10.11 5.73 -10.99
C ALA A 147 11.43 5.22 -10.38
N PRO A 148 12.48 6.06 -10.24
CA PRO A 148 13.84 5.59 -9.94
C PRO A 148 14.03 4.84 -8.61
N GLN A 149 13.03 4.88 -7.73
CA GLN A 149 13.12 4.36 -6.37
C GLN A 149 12.09 3.26 -6.09
N ILE A 150 11.09 3.07 -6.96
CA ILE A 150 9.94 2.20 -6.69
C ILE A 150 9.61 1.40 -7.93
N ALA A 151 9.73 0.09 -7.80
CA ALA A 151 9.19 -0.90 -8.73
C ALA A 151 8.06 -1.68 -8.05
N HIS A 152 7.12 -2.18 -8.84
CA HIS A 152 6.02 -3.02 -8.35
C HIS A 152 6.37 -4.50 -8.43
N THR A 153 6.18 -5.21 -7.32
CA THR A 153 6.49 -6.63 -7.22
C THR A 153 5.23 -7.47 -7.06
N MET A 154 5.16 -8.58 -7.80
CA MET A 154 4.07 -9.57 -7.71
C MET A 154 4.65 -10.98 -7.59
N LEU A 155 3.99 -11.86 -6.85
CA LEU A 155 4.39 -13.26 -6.76
C LEU A 155 3.35 -14.16 -7.43
N SER A 156 3.81 -15.03 -8.33
CA SER A 156 3.00 -16.04 -8.98
C SER A 156 3.37 -17.44 -8.49
N PHE A 157 2.37 -18.30 -8.33
CA PHE A 157 2.52 -19.68 -7.88
C PHE A 157 2.02 -20.63 -8.95
N GLY A 158 2.92 -21.49 -9.44
CA GLY A 158 2.63 -22.45 -10.52
C GLY A 158 2.25 -23.83 -9.99
N PHE A 159 1.14 -24.38 -10.48
CA PHE A 159 0.60 -25.71 -10.14
C PHE A 159 0.81 -26.75 -11.26
N GLY A 160 1.59 -26.40 -12.29
CA GLY A 160 1.82 -27.23 -13.48
C GLY A 160 0.65 -27.20 -14.48
N GLY A 161 0.94 -27.55 -15.74
CA GLY A 161 -0.04 -27.54 -16.83
C GLY A 161 -0.66 -26.16 -17.07
N ASP A 162 0.18 -25.12 -17.11
CA ASP A 162 -0.18 -23.71 -17.32
C ASP A 162 -1.15 -23.11 -16.29
N LYS A 163 -1.24 -23.73 -15.11
CA LYS A 163 -2.04 -23.21 -13.98
C LYS A 163 -1.16 -22.36 -13.09
N TYR A 164 -1.41 -21.06 -13.12
CA TYR A 164 -0.75 -20.08 -12.27
C TYR A 164 -1.79 -19.30 -11.48
N VAL A 165 -1.39 -18.81 -10.31
CA VAL A 165 -2.16 -17.81 -9.56
C VAL A 165 -1.19 -16.75 -9.07
N CYS A 166 -1.45 -15.51 -9.46
CA CYS A 166 -0.62 -14.36 -9.18
C CYS A 166 -1.25 -13.50 -8.08
N PHE A 167 -0.41 -13.08 -7.14
CA PHE A 167 -0.75 -12.20 -6.04
C PHE A 167 -0.07 -10.85 -6.27
N SER A 168 -0.90 -9.81 -6.37
CA SER A 168 -0.45 -8.43 -6.47
C SER A 168 -0.95 -7.66 -5.26
N ILE A 169 -0.01 -7.12 -4.47
CA ILE A 169 -0.32 -6.34 -3.27
C ILE A 169 -0.42 -4.88 -3.67
N GLU A 170 -1.62 -4.31 -3.59
CA GLU A 170 -1.95 -3.03 -4.20
C GLU A 170 -2.76 -2.13 -3.25
N THR A 171 -2.85 -0.86 -3.62
CA THR A 171 -3.80 0.07 -3.00
C THR A 171 -5.22 -0.27 -3.45
N ARG A 172 -6.14 -0.48 -2.50
CA ARG A 172 -7.58 -0.52 -2.76
C ARG A 172 -8.09 0.91 -2.89
N ARG A 173 -8.64 1.24 -4.06
CA ARG A 173 -9.05 2.61 -4.39
C ARG A 173 -10.56 2.72 -4.50
N THR A 174 -11.09 3.85 -4.05
CA THR A 174 -12.51 4.20 -4.22
C THR A 174 -12.78 4.77 -5.61
N LYS A 175 -14.05 4.81 -6.04
CA LYS A 175 -14.43 5.39 -7.34
C LYS A 175 -14.06 6.87 -7.39
N GLY A 176 -13.46 7.28 -8.52
CA GLY A 176 -12.99 8.65 -8.73
C GLY A 176 -11.63 8.95 -8.07
N GLU A 177 -11.09 8.03 -7.27
CA GLU A 177 -9.77 8.20 -6.67
C GLU A 177 -8.63 7.88 -7.64
N ARG A 178 -7.67 8.78 -7.73
CA ARG A 178 -6.45 8.59 -8.52
C ARG A 178 -5.31 8.09 -7.63
N TYR A 179 -4.41 7.33 -8.23
CA TYR A 179 -3.20 6.88 -7.56
C TYR A 179 -2.25 8.06 -7.28
N SER A 180 -1.63 8.05 -6.10
CA SER A 180 -0.57 8.96 -5.66
C SER A 180 0.45 8.17 -4.87
N SER A 181 1.72 8.25 -5.26
CA SER A 181 2.84 7.62 -4.55
C SER A 181 2.98 8.15 -3.11
N VAL A 182 2.56 9.40 -2.87
CA VAL A 182 2.60 10.03 -1.55
C VAL A 182 1.33 9.75 -0.74
N GLY A 183 0.20 9.53 -1.42
CA GLY A 183 -1.08 9.22 -0.78
C GLY A 183 -1.02 8.02 0.17
N GLY A 184 -0.20 7.02 -0.17
CA GLY A 184 0.03 5.83 0.66
C GLY A 184 0.69 6.09 2.03
N PHE A 185 1.15 7.31 2.33
CA PHE A 185 1.62 7.69 3.67
C PHE A 185 0.52 8.28 4.57
N PHE A 186 -0.60 8.71 3.98
CA PHE A 186 -1.64 9.50 4.65
C PHE A 186 -2.96 8.73 4.82
N ARG A 187 -2.91 7.39 4.91
CA ARG A 187 -4.11 6.52 5.03
C ARG A 187 -5.14 6.78 3.93
N GLN A 188 -4.68 7.15 2.73
CA GLN A 188 -5.58 7.40 1.61
C GLN A 188 -6.17 6.09 1.05
N TYR A 189 -5.42 5.00 1.15
CA TYR A 189 -5.80 3.72 0.54
C TYR A 189 -5.84 2.60 1.59
N GLU A 190 -6.80 1.71 1.46
CA GLU A 190 -6.77 0.40 2.11
C GLU A 190 -5.82 -0.56 1.38
N LEU A 191 -5.28 -1.52 2.12
CA LEU A 191 -4.42 -2.57 1.57
C LEU A 191 -5.28 -3.63 0.88
N ASN A 192 -4.92 -4.00 -0.34
CA ASN A 192 -5.57 -5.07 -1.09
C ASN A 192 -4.56 -6.12 -1.58
N TYR A 193 -5.00 -7.38 -1.59
CA TYR A 193 -4.28 -8.47 -2.23
C TYR A 193 -5.14 -8.94 -3.40
N ILE A 194 -4.78 -8.50 -4.61
CA ILE A 194 -5.40 -9.00 -5.82
C ILE A 194 -4.88 -10.41 -6.04
N VAL A 195 -5.80 -11.37 -6.11
CA VAL A 195 -5.52 -12.74 -6.50
C VAL A 195 -6.10 -12.94 -7.88
N ALA A 196 -5.25 -13.18 -8.87
CA ALA A 196 -5.64 -13.16 -10.28
C ALA A 196 -4.83 -14.17 -11.10
N ASP A 197 -5.28 -14.45 -12.33
CA ASP A 197 -4.41 -15.10 -13.32
C ASP A 197 -3.29 -14.14 -13.76
N GLU A 198 -2.15 -14.67 -14.19
CA GLU A 198 -1.08 -13.84 -14.80
C GLU A 198 -1.59 -13.06 -16.02
N ARG A 199 -2.54 -13.64 -16.78
CA ARG A 199 -3.19 -13.00 -17.93
C ARG A 199 -3.97 -11.73 -17.59
N ASP A 200 -4.27 -11.51 -16.31
CA ASP A 200 -4.87 -10.27 -15.83
C ASP A 200 -3.77 -9.30 -15.40
N VAL A 201 -3.09 -9.61 -14.29
CA VAL A 201 -2.23 -8.62 -13.61
C VAL A 201 -0.90 -8.40 -14.32
N VAL A 202 -0.35 -9.40 -15.01
CA VAL A 202 0.91 -9.26 -15.76
C VAL A 202 0.63 -8.67 -17.13
N LEU A 203 -0.43 -9.13 -17.82
CA LEU A 203 -0.80 -8.63 -19.15
C LEU A 203 -1.12 -7.13 -19.15
N LEU A 204 -1.84 -6.65 -18.12
CA LEU A 204 -2.11 -5.21 -17.95
C LEU A 204 -0.83 -4.38 -18.06
N ARG A 205 0.22 -4.83 -17.38
CA ARG A 205 1.49 -4.12 -17.22
C ARG A 205 2.38 -4.26 -18.44
N ALA A 206 2.45 -5.48 -19.00
CA ALA A 206 3.30 -5.76 -20.15
C ALA A 206 2.75 -5.20 -21.48
N ASN A 207 1.42 -5.05 -21.62
CA ASN A 207 0.81 -4.78 -22.92
C ASN A 207 -0.04 -3.50 -22.97
N TYR A 208 -0.80 -3.21 -21.90
CA TYR A 208 -1.80 -2.15 -21.91
C TYR A 208 -1.27 -0.84 -21.31
N ARG A 209 -0.45 -0.90 -20.25
CA ARG A 209 0.25 0.25 -19.69
C ARG A 209 1.48 0.60 -20.51
N LYS A 210 1.71 1.90 -20.71
CA LYS A 210 2.87 2.40 -21.47
C LYS A 210 3.95 2.89 -20.53
N GLY A 211 5.20 2.57 -20.86
CA GLY A 211 6.36 2.93 -20.04
C GLY A 211 6.59 1.99 -18.85
N GLU A 212 5.96 0.81 -18.85
CA GLU A 212 6.26 -0.25 -17.88
C GLU A 212 7.11 -1.33 -18.53
N ASP A 213 8.22 -1.69 -17.88
CA ASP A 213 9.04 -2.86 -18.22
C ASP A 213 8.77 -3.97 -17.21
N VAL A 214 8.44 -5.18 -17.71
CA VAL A 214 8.09 -6.32 -16.87
C VAL A 214 9.18 -7.38 -16.93
N TYR A 215 9.76 -7.68 -15.78
CA TYR A 215 10.81 -8.68 -15.60
C TYR A 215 10.27 -9.88 -14.83
N LEU A 216 10.58 -11.09 -15.32
CA LEU A 216 10.21 -12.36 -14.68
C LEU A 216 11.45 -13.04 -14.12
N TYR A 217 11.45 -13.27 -12.81
CA TYR A 217 12.47 -14.00 -12.09
C TYR A 217 11.91 -15.32 -11.58
N ARG A 218 12.40 -16.43 -12.15
CA ARG A 218 12.06 -17.77 -11.68
C ARG A 218 12.85 -18.09 -10.43
N LEU A 219 12.18 -18.20 -9.29
CA LEU A 219 12.87 -18.38 -8.02
C LEU A 219 13.21 -19.84 -7.81
N ASN A 220 14.47 -20.10 -7.45
CA ASN A 220 14.91 -21.42 -7.05
C ASN A 220 14.68 -21.62 -5.55
N ALA A 221 13.50 -22.13 -5.20
CA ALA A 221 13.08 -22.38 -3.82
C ALA A 221 12.66 -23.85 -3.64
N PRO A 222 12.99 -24.48 -2.49
CA PRO A 222 12.47 -25.81 -2.16
C PRO A 222 10.94 -25.83 -2.13
N PRO A 223 10.28 -26.92 -2.58
CA PRO A 223 8.81 -27.01 -2.61
C PRO A 223 8.14 -26.70 -1.26
N GLU A 224 8.79 -27.07 -0.15
CA GLU A 224 8.28 -26.81 1.20
C GLU A 224 8.26 -25.32 1.53
N LEU A 225 9.25 -24.55 1.05
CA LEU A 225 9.29 -23.10 1.22
C LEU A 225 8.18 -22.45 0.39
N ILE A 226 8.04 -22.85 -0.89
CA ILE A 226 7.00 -22.34 -1.79
C ILE A 226 5.62 -22.54 -1.17
N ARG A 227 5.34 -23.74 -0.64
CA ARG A 227 4.07 -24.05 0.02
C ARG A 227 3.83 -23.18 1.26
N LYS A 228 4.85 -22.95 2.09
CA LYS A 228 4.72 -22.09 3.28
C LYS A 228 4.38 -20.64 2.90
N VAL A 229 5.11 -20.08 1.93
CA VAL A 229 4.86 -18.71 1.44
C VAL A 229 3.45 -18.61 0.85
N PHE A 230 3.05 -19.55 -0.02
CA PHE A 230 1.71 -19.56 -0.61
C PHE A 230 0.59 -19.59 0.44
N MET A 231 0.70 -20.46 1.45
CA MET A 231 -0.29 -20.53 2.52
C MET A 231 -0.33 -19.25 3.36
N ASP A 232 0.81 -18.61 3.61
CA ASP A 232 0.90 -17.36 4.35
C ASP A 232 0.26 -16.16 3.61
N TYR A 233 0.36 -16.14 2.28
CA TYR A 233 -0.41 -15.24 1.42
C TYR A 233 -1.91 -15.43 1.61
N LEU A 234 -2.39 -16.69 1.58
CA LEU A 234 -3.82 -16.99 1.76
C LEU A 234 -4.34 -16.60 3.14
N VAL A 235 -3.52 -16.78 4.19
CA VAL A 235 -3.84 -16.29 5.54
C VAL A 235 -4.03 -14.78 5.54
N SER A 236 -3.17 -14.03 4.85
CA SER A 236 -3.28 -12.57 4.79
C SER A 236 -4.46 -12.11 3.94
N VAL A 237 -4.75 -12.79 2.82
CA VAL A 237 -5.96 -12.55 2.01
C VAL A 237 -7.23 -12.73 2.87
N ASN A 238 -7.33 -13.83 3.60
CA ASN A 238 -8.47 -14.08 4.49
C ASN A 238 -8.56 -13.04 5.61
N ARG A 239 -7.43 -12.67 6.22
CA ARG A 239 -7.39 -11.63 7.25
C ARG A 239 -7.93 -10.30 6.73
N LEU A 240 -7.53 -9.88 5.53
CA LEU A 240 -8.00 -8.61 4.94
C LEU A 240 -9.49 -8.61 4.60
N ARG A 241 -10.05 -9.78 4.25
CA ARG A 241 -11.50 -9.92 4.07
C ARG A 241 -12.29 -9.65 5.35
N GLU A 242 -11.77 -10.09 6.50
CA GLU A 242 -12.43 -9.92 7.79
C GLU A 242 -12.08 -8.60 8.49
N ARG A 243 -10.83 -8.17 8.34
CA ARG A 243 -10.25 -7.01 9.02
C ARG A 243 -9.51 -6.16 8.00
N PRO A 244 -10.13 -5.09 7.47
CA PRO A 244 -9.44 -4.19 6.55
C PRO A 244 -8.23 -3.56 7.24
N GLU A 245 -7.19 -3.28 6.47
CA GLU A 245 -5.96 -2.65 6.93
C GLU A 245 -5.64 -1.45 6.02
N TRP A 246 -5.01 -0.41 6.57
CA TRP A 246 -4.51 0.70 5.76
C TRP A 246 -3.28 0.25 4.96
N TYR A 247 -3.22 0.62 3.68
CA TYR A 247 -1.99 0.53 2.91
C TYR A 247 -0.96 1.48 3.51
N ASN A 248 0.30 1.06 3.55
CA ASN A 248 1.39 1.91 4.00
C ASN A 248 2.57 1.80 3.04
N ALA A 249 2.92 2.92 2.40
CA ALA A 249 3.99 2.97 1.42
C ALA A 249 5.37 2.55 1.97
N LEU A 250 5.58 2.54 3.29
CA LEU A 250 6.85 2.12 3.92
C LEU A 250 6.79 0.72 4.51
N THR A 251 5.66 0.33 5.11
CA THR A 251 5.59 -0.90 5.93
C THR A 251 4.66 -1.97 5.37
N ALA A 252 3.77 -1.63 4.45
CA ALA A 252 2.78 -2.54 3.87
C ALA A 252 2.55 -2.17 2.40
N ASN A 253 3.61 -2.34 1.60
CA ASN A 253 3.63 -2.16 0.16
C ASN A 253 3.96 -3.48 -0.56
N CYS A 254 3.96 -3.47 -1.89
CA CYS A 254 4.20 -4.65 -2.70
C CYS A 254 5.52 -5.38 -2.37
N THR A 255 6.62 -4.67 -2.15
CA THR A 255 7.94 -5.30 -1.89
C THR A 255 8.15 -5.70 -0.44
N THR A 256 7.77 -4.83 0.50
CA THR A 256 7.89 -5.09 1.95
C THR A 256 6.97 -6.21 2.41
N ALA A 257 5.76 -6.31 1.87
CA ALA A 257 4.85 -7.40 2.18
C ALA A 257 5.30 -8.72 1.53
N VAL A 258 5.80 -8.72 0.28
CA VAL A 258 6.47 -9.89 -0.30
C VAL A 258 7.60 -10.38 0.60
N TRP A 259 8.47 -9.49 1.07
CA TRP A 259 9.55 -9.85 1.99
C TRP A 259 9.02 -10.43 3.31
N LYS A 260 7.97 -9.83 3.90
CA LYS A 260 7.34 -10.33 5.13
C LYS A 260 6.77 -11.74 4.99
N HIS A 261 6.30 -12.12 3.80
CA HIS A 261 5.82 -13.47 3.51
C HIS A 261 6.95 -14.49 3.34
N ILE A 262 8.17 -14.06 2.97
CA ILE A 262 9.32 -14.95 2.73
C ILE A 262 10.21 -15.08 3.97
N ALA A 263 10.48 -13.97 4.65
CA ALA A 263 11.46 -13.87 5.74
C ALA A 263 11.26 -14.87 6.90
N PRO A 264 10.02 -15.18 7.34
CA PRO A 264 9.79 -16.17 8.40
C PRO A 264 10.23 -17.60 8.03
N TYR A 265 10.29 -17.91 6.74
CA TYR A 265 10.51 -19.27 6.23
C TYR A 265 11.89 -19.46 5.57
N TYR A 266 12.57 -18.36 5.22
CA TYR A 266 13.87 -18.39 4.57
C TYR A 266 14.87 -17.50 5.29
N ARG A 267 15.82 -18.11 6.02
CA ARG A 267 16.86 -17.40 6.79
C ARG A 267 17.75 -16.48 5.96
N GLY A 268 17.83 -16.69 4.64
CA GLY A 268 18.59 -15.84 3.73
C GLY A 268 17.90 -14.51 3.40
N ALA A 269 16.59 -14.37 3.64
CA ALA A 269 15.83 -13.13 3.40
C ALA A 269 16.07 -12.10 4.52
N LYS A 270 17.31 -11.65 4.67
CA LYS A 270 17.67 -10.55 5.57
C LYS A 270 17.10 -9.24 5.04
N PHE A 271 16.81 -8.32 5.95
CA PHE A 271 16.39 -6.97 5.57
C PHE A 271 17.53 -6.26 4.82
N ASP A 272 17.19 -5.62 3.72
CA ASP A 272 18.05 -4.77 2.89
C ASP A 272 17.27 -3.49 2.58
N TRP A 273 17.94 -2.34 2.57
CA TRP A 273 17.29 -1.05 2.32
C TRP A 273 16.60 -1.00 0.94
N ARG A 274 17.07 -1.80 -0.02
CA ARG A 274 16.45 -1.94 -1.36
C ARG A 274 15.04 -2.51 -1.31
N ILE A 275 14.64 -3.17 -0.21
CA ILE A 275 13.25 -3.58 0.00
C ILE A 275 12.33 -2.36 0.13
N LEU A 276 12.84 -1.25 0.69
CA LEU A 276 12.12 0.02 0.78
C LEU A 276 12.25 0.85 -0.50
N ALA A 277 13.32 0.64 -1.26
CA ALA A 277 13.62 1.33 -2.52
C ALA A 277 13.71 0.31 -3.67
N SER A 278 12.57 -0.31 -3.99
CA SER A 278 12.49 -1.49 -4.86
C SER A 278 12.99 -1.28 -6.29
N GLY A 279 13.14 -0.02 -6.73
CA GLY A 279 13.77 0.31 -8.02
C GLY A 279 15.28 -0.01 -8.11
N HIS A 280 15.92 -0.40 -7.00
CA HIS A 280 17.35 -0.76 -6.94
C HIS A 280 17.59 -2.26 -6.70
N VAL A 281 16.52 -3.07 -6.69
CA VAL A 281 16.58 -4.52 -6.45
C VAL A 281 17.14 -5.25 -7.66
#